data_AF-A0A970JVV9-F1
#
_entry.id   AF-A0A970JVV9-F1
#
_cell.length_a   1.000
_cell.length_b   1.000
_cell.length_c   1.000
_cell.angle_alpha   90.00
_cell.angle_beta   90.00
_cell.angle_gamma   90.00
#
_symmetry.space_group_name_H-M   'P 1'
#
loop_
_entity.id
_entity.type
_entity.pdbx_description
1 polymer ?
#
loop_
_entity_poly.entity_id
_entity_poly.type
_entity_poly.pdbx_seq_one_letter_code
_entity_poly.pdbx_strand_id
1 'polypeptide(L)'
;WVRRLFGVRVDLINIYWIYRGRRFFRMSPEEALAMTLPVRYRLGFEALTTFAFAPDAGSMVALMRESRYGAAFPEDAPGGDATAVSLVEMELEHDLYRFLWSAASEIFRSGSAGVHVPLAYLTLRELEVKDLFTIIEGVRYHYDTRRLRGFLINPGAGAAGREGGKEWPS
;
A
#
# COMPACT_ATOMS: atom_id res chain seq x y z
N TRP A 1 19.86 -4.25 -5.32
CA TRP A 1 18.95 -3.18 -4.83
C TRP A 1 17.91 -2.76 -5.85
N VAL A 2 18.28 -2.32 -7.06
CA VAL A 2 17.33 -1.89 -8.10
C VAL A 2 16.23 -2.93 -8.39
N ARG A 3 16.63 -4.18 -8.65
CA ARG A 3 15.68 -5.30 -8.87
C ARG A 3 14.71 -5.50 -7.70
N ARG A 4 15.16 -5.27 -6.45
CA ARG A 4 14.31 -5.40 -5.27
C ARG A 4 13.29 -4.27 -5.21
N LEU A 5 13.70 -3.02 -5.42
CA LEU A 5 12.81 -1.85 -5.37
C LEU A 5 11.64 -2.00 -6.37
N PHE A 6 11.97 -2.21 -7.64
CA PHE A 6 10.95 -2.36 -8.68
C PHE A 6 10.21 -3.69 -8.58
N GLY A 7 10.89 -4.77 -8.19
CA GLY A 7 10.26 -6.07 -8.02
C GLY A 7 9.20 -6.08 -6.93
N VAL A 8 9.48 -5.46 -5.78
CA VAL A 8 8.48 -5.27 -4.72
C VAL A 8 7.29 -4.46 -5.24
N ARG A 9 7.55 -3.34 -5.92
CA ARG A 9 6.48 -2.52 -6.50
C ARG A 9 5.58 -3.29 -7.47
N VAL A 10 6.18 -4.08 -8.38
CA VAL A 10 5.45 -4.89 -9.35
C VAL A 10 4.55 -5.93 -8.66
N ASP A 11 5.10 -6.65 -7.68
CA ASP A 11 4.33 -7.65 -6.94
C ASP A 11 3.16 -7.01 -6.18
N LEU A 12 3.37 -5.87 -5.51
CA LEU A 12 2.31 -5.13 -4.82
C LEU A 12 1.22 -4.62 -5.77
N ILE A 13 1.59 -4.15 -6.97
CA ILE A 13 0.63 -3.75 -8.01
C ILE A 13 -0.23 -4.93 -8.44
N ASN A 14 0.40 -6.09 -8.70
CA ASN A 14 -0.33 -7.30 -9.09
C ASN A 14 -1.31 -7.75 -8.01
N ILE A 15 -0.89 -7.74 -6.74
CA ILE A 15 -1.74 -8.02 -5.59
C ILE A 15 -2.95 -7.08 -5.56
N TYR A 16 -2.71 -5.77 -5.66
CA TYR A 16 -3.76 -4.76 -5.63
C TYR A 16 -4.76 -4.93 -6.77
N TRP A 17 -4.27 -5.18 -7.99
CA TRP A 17 -5.13 -5.36 -9.17
C TRP A 17 -5.99 -6.61 -9.07
N ILE A 18 -5.45 -7.74 -8.59
CA ILE A 18 -6.26 -8.95 -8.34
C ILE A 18 -7.33 -8.66 -7.29
N TYR A 19 -6.94 -8.06 -6.16
CA TYR A 19 -7.88 -7.73 -5.08
C TYR A 19 -9.04 -6.88 -5.61
N ARG A 20 -8.73 -5.76 -6.30
CA ARG A 20 -9.74 -4.85 -6.83
C ARG A 20 -10.60 -5.47 -7.91
N GLY A 21 -9.98 -6.19 -8.86
CA GLY A 21 -10.67 -6.88 -9.94
C GLY A 21 -11.74 -7.84 -9.41
N ARG A 22 -11.36 -8.69 -8.45
CA ARG A 22 -12.25 -9.67 -7.83
C ARG A 22 -13.29 -9.02 -6.91
N ARG A 23 -12.89 -8.05 -6.08
CA ARG A 23 -13.75 -7.45 -5.05
C ARG A 23 -14.75 -6.44 -5.60
N PHE A 24 -14.30 -5.48 -6.41
CA PHE A 24 -15.11 -4.32 -6.80
C PHE A 24 -15.67 -4.44 -8.22
N PHE A 25 -14.92 -5.06 -9.13
CA PHE A 25 -15.31 -5.16 -10.54
C PHE A 25 -15.94 -6.51 -10.91
N ARG A 26 -16.05 -7.44 -9.95
CA ARG A 26 -16.64 -8.78 -10.13
C ARG A 26 -16.00 -9.57 -11.28
N MET A 27 -14.73 -9.31 -11.56
CA MET A 27 -14.00 -10.02 -12.61
C MET A 27 -13.88 -11.51 -12.29
N SER A 28 -13.86 -12.34 -13.32
CA SER A 28 -13.47 -13.74 -13.18
C SER A 28 -12.02 -13.83 -12.69
N PRO A 29 -11.60 -14.96 -12.06
CA PRO A 29 -10.20 -15.17 -11.72
C PRO A 29 -9.26 -14.99 -12.92
N GLU A 30 -9.67 -15.46 -14.10
CA GLU A 30 -8.91 -15.37 -15.34
C GLU A 30 -8.79 -13.92 -15.82
N GLU A 31 -9.88 -13.14 -15.78
CA GLU A 31 -9.86 -11.71 -16.11
C GLU A 31 -8.95 -10.92 -15.17
N ALA A 32 -9.04 -11.19 -13.85
CA ALA A 32 -8.19 -10.54 -12.86
C ALA A 32 -6.70 -10.87 -13.08
N LEU A 33 -6.37 -12.12 -13.42
CA LEU A 33 -5.01 -12.53 -13.76
C LEU A 33 -4.51 -11.90 -15.06
N ALA A 34 -5.38 -11.78 -16.08
CA ALA A 34 -5.03 -11.19 -17.37
C ALA A 34 -4.63 -9.70 -17.26
N MET A 35 -5.13 -9.00 -16.24
CA MET A 35 -4.72 -7.62 -15.98
C MET A 35 -3.34 -7.50 -15.33
N THR A 36 -2.81 -8.56 -14.69
CA THR A 36 -1.54 -8.48 -13.97
C THR A 36 -0.36 -8.17 -14.89
N LEU A 37 0.64 -7.49 -14.36
CA LEU A 37 1.88 -7.22 -15.08
C LEU A 37 2.57 -8.53 -15.47
N PRO A 38 3.17 -8.61 -16.68
CA PRO A 38 3.83 -9.84 -17.15
C PRO A 38 5.13 -10.14 -16.41
N VAL A 39 5.65 -9.19 -15.61
CA VAL A 39 6.89 -9.31 -14.84
C VAL A 39 6.58 -9.67 -13.40
N ARG A 40 7.47 -10.45 -12.77
CA ARG A 40 7.31 -11.00 -11.41
C ARG A 40 8.63 -10.93 -10.64
N TYR A 41 8.57 -10.79 -9.32
CA TYR A 41 9.77 -10.77 -8.47
C TYR A 41 9.81 -11.89 -7.44
N ARG A 42 8.95 -11.84 -6.42
CA ARG A 42 8.86 -12.82 -5.32
C ARG A 42 7.52 -13.55 -5.32
N LEU A 43 6.49 -12.98 -5.94
CA LEU A 43 5.23 -13.67 -6.23
C LEU A 43 5.28 -14.27 -7.64
N GLY A 44 5.35 -15.60 -7.69
CA GLY A 44 5.20 -16.36 -8.92
C GLY A 44 3.75 -16.32 -9.44
N PHE A 45 3.57 -16.79 -10.67
CA PHE A 45 2.22 -16.88 -11.27
C PHE A 45 1.30 -17.77 -10.44
N GLU A 46 1.79 -18.89 -9.91
CA GLU A 46 1.05 -19.80 -9.05
C GLU A 46 0.42 -19.08 -7.84
N ALA A 47 1.20 -18.26 -7.12
CA ALA A 47 0.69 -17.51 -5.98
C ALA A 47 -0.40 -16.51 -6.38
N LEU A 48 -0.21 -15.80 -7.51
CA LEU A 48 -1.23 -14.89 -8.05
C LEU A 48 -2.51 -15.64 -8.44
N THR A 49 -2.37 -16.82 -9.05
CA THR A 49 -3.49 -17.70 -9.37
C THR A 49 -4.23 -18.12 -8.10
N THR A 50 -3.51 -18.55 -7.06
CA THR A 50 -4.11 -18.89 -5.77
C THR A 50 -4.92 -17.72 -5.19
N PHE A 51 -4.42 -16.49 -5.29
CA PHE A 51 -5.17 -15.30 -4.85
C PHE A 51 -6.42 -15.04 -5.68
N ALA A 52 -6.30 -15.09 -7.01
CA ALA A 52 -7.41 -14.80 -7.92
C ALA A 52 -8.55 -15.82 -7.80
N PHE A 53 -8.22 -17.09 -7.60
CA PHE A 53 -9.17 -18.19 -7.46
C PHE A 53 -9.72 -18.37 -6.04
N ALA A 54 -9.35 -17.49 -5.10
CA ALA A 54 -9.95 -17.50 -3.77
C ALA A 54 -11.49 -17.36 -3.86
N PRO A 55 -12.23 -18.07 -2.99
CA PRO A 55 -13.70 -18.14 -3.05
C PRO A 55 -14.36 -16.80 -2.74
N ASP A 56 -13.75 -16.02 -1.86
CA ASP A 56 -14.23 -14.71 -1.42
C ASP A 56 -13.06 -13.79 -1.06
N ALA A 57 -13.37 -12.51 -0.83
CA ALA A 57 -12.35 -11.50 -0.56
C ALA A 57 -11.64 -11.68 0.79
N GLY A 58 -12.31 -12.22 1.80
CA GLY A 58 -11.69 -12.53 3.10
C GLY A 58 -10.67 -13.66 2.94
N SER A 59 -11.05 -14.75 2.27
CA SER A 59 -10.14 -15.85 1.93
C SER A 59 -8.95 -15.38 1.08
N MET A 60 -9.18 -14.48 0.13
CA MET A 60 -8.13 -13.88 -0.69
C MET A 60 -7.12 -13.09 0.16
N VAL A 61 -7.61 -12.23 1.06
CA VAL A 61 -6.76 -11.45 1.97
C VAL A 61 -5.98 -12.35 2.91
N ALA A 62 -6.57 -13.44 3.42
CA ALA A 62 -5.88 -14.41 4.24
C ALA A 62 -4.68 -15.05 3.50
N LEU A 63 -4.88 -15.49 2.25
CA LEU A 63 -3.82 -16.03 1.41
C LEU A 63 -2.73 -14.99 1.10
N MET A 64 -3.11 -13.73 0.85
CA MET A 64 -2.16 -12.63 0.65
C MET A 64 -1.35 -12.35 1.93
N ARG A 65 -1.97 -12.49 3.11
CA ARG A 65 -1.32 -12.36 4.42
C ARG A 65 -0.28 -13.45 4.69
N GLU A 66 -0.50 -14.66 4.20
CA GLU A 66 0.48 -15.76 4.28
C GLU A 66 1.68 -15.56 3.35
N SER A 67 1.57 -14.66 2.38
CA SER A 67 2.65 -14.36 1.44
C SER A 67 3.78 -13.53 2.06
N ARG A 68 4.88 -13.34 1.30
CA ARG A 68 5.97 -12.43 1.71
C ARG A 68 5.55 -10.97 1.90
N TYR A 69 4.37 -10.59 1.40
CA TYR A 69 3.82 -9.26 1.51
C TYR A 69 2.78 -9.12 2.63
N GLY A 70 2.64 -10.12 3.50
CA GLY A 70 1.61 -10.14 4.52
C GLY A 70 1.61 -8.97 5.51
N ALA A 71 2.77 -8.33 5.72
CA ALA A 71 2.87 -7.12 6.52
C ALA A 71 2.09 -5.92 5.93
N ALA A 72 1.69 -5.98 4.66
CA ALA A 72 0.80 -5.00 4.03
C ALA A 72 -0.70 -5.29 4.27
N PHE A 73 -1.03 -6.34 5.04
CA PHE A 73 -2.39 -6.79 5.31
C PHE A 73 -2.61 -6.98 6.83
N PRO A 74 -2.72 -5.91 7.63
CA PRO A 74 -2.90 -6.01 9.08
C PRO A 74 -4.15 -6.81 9.47
N GLU A 75 -4.17 -7.36 10.70
CA GLU A 75 -5.29 -8.19 11.20
C GLU A 75 -6.61 -7.41 11.27
N ASP A 76 -6.52 -6.11 11.57
CA ASP A 76 -7.65 -5.17 11.60
C ASP A 76 -8.07 -4.70 10.19
N ALA A 77 -7.42 -5.17 9.12
CA ALA A 77 -7.84 -4.87 7.76
C ALA A 77 -9.31 -5.32 7.62
N PRO A 78 -10.21 -4.48 7.10
CA PRO A 78 -11.66 -4.73 7.18
C PRO A 78 -12.06 -6.03 6.49
N GLY A 79 -12.12 -7.11 7.27
CA GLY A 79 -12.74 -8.38 6.91
C GLY A 79 -14.24 -8.40 7.23
N GLY A 80 -14.78 -7.30 7.75
CA GLY A 80 -16.13 -7.21 8.29
C GLY A 80 -17.00 -6.18 7.58
N ASP A 81 -18.12 -6.68 7.08
CA ASP A 81 -19.36 -6.02 6.66
C ASP A 81 -19.32 -4.95 5.56
N ALA A 82 -20.30 -5.03 4.66
CA ALA A 82 -20.32 -4.41 3.34
C ALA A 82 -20.59 -2.89 3.31
N THR A 83 -20.46 -2.17 4.43
CA THR A 83 -20.96 -0.80 4.59
C THR A 83 -19.92 0.30 4.43
N ALA A 84 -18.61 -0.02 4.39
CA ALA A 84 -17.53 0.97 4.27
C ALA A 84 -16.54 0.70 3.11
N VAL A 85 -17.04 0.19 1.98
CA VAL A 85 -16.29 -0.27 0.79
C VAL A 85 -15.15 0.68 0.37
N SER A 86 -15.37 2.00 0.38
CA SER A 86 -14.38 3.02 -0.02
C SER A 86 -13.22 3.19 0.98
N LEU A 87 -13.50 3.07 2.29
CA LEU A 87 -12.48 3.17 3.33
C LEU A 87 -11.56 1.94 3.31
N VAL A 88 -12.13 0.75 3.10
CA VAL A 88 -11.35 -0.50 2.98
C VAL A 88 -10.37 -0.45 1.80
N GLU A 89 -10.77 0.13 0.68
CA GLU A 89 -9.92 0.25 -0.50
C GLU A 89 -8.77 1.23 -0.30
N MET A 90 -9.06 2.42 0.24
CA MET A 90 -8.05 3.41 0.59
C MET A 90 -7.05 2.85 1.60
N GLU A 91 -7.53 2.15 2.63
CA GLU A 91 -6.69 1.51 3.65
C GLU A 91 -5.77 0.44 3.05
N LEU A 92 -6.27 -0.39 2.14
CA LEU A 92 -5.43 -1.39 1.48
C LEU A 92 -4.36 -0.74 0.59
N GLU A 93 -4.75 0.17 -0.30
CA GLU A 93 -3.79 0.85 -1.19
C GLU A 93 -2.70 1.52 -0.37
N HIS A 94 -3.10 2.14 0.74
CA HIS A 94 -2.25 2.77 1.70
C HIS A 94 -1.23 1.83 2.36
N ASP A 95 -1.69 0.68 2.86
CA ASP A 95 -0.80 -0.29 3.51
C ASP A 95 0.18 -0.93 2.53
N LEU A 96 -0.22 -1.12 1.26
CA LEU A 96 0.69 -1.51 0.19
C LEU A 96 1.76 -0.42 -0.06
N TYR A 97 1.39 0.87 -0.06
CA TYR A 97 2.37 1.95 -0.15
C TYR A 97 3.28 2.04 1.07
N ARG A 98 2.79 1.75 2.28
CA ARG A 98 3.63 1.67 3.49
C ARG A 98 4.66 0.56 3.39
N PHE A 99 4.29 -0.59 2.85
CA PHE A 99 5.23 -1.67 2.57
C PHE A 99 6.31 -1.20 1.58
N LEU A 100 5.90 -0.55 0.48
CA LEU A 100 6.83 0.00 -0.51
C LEU A 100 7.74 1.08 0.10
N TRP A 101 7.19 1.96 0.94
CA TRP A 101 7.94 2.99 1.67
C TRP A 101 9.02 2.35 2.54
N SER A 102 8.68 1.29 3.28
CA SER A 102 9.63 0.55 4.13
C SER A 102 10.76 -0.06 3.30
N ALA A 103 10.42 -0.70 2.18
CA ALA A 103 11.39 -1.27 1.26
C ALA A 103 12.31 -0.19 0.64
N ALA A 104 11.77 0.93 0.16
CA ALA A 104 12.54 2.03 -0.41
C ALA A 104 13.44 2.70 0.64
N SER A 105 12.91 2.89 1.85
CA SER A 105 13.61 3.42 3.02
C SER A 105 14.83 2.58 3.41
N GLU A 106 14.69 1.26 3.45
CA GLU A 106 15.82 0.35 3.71
C GLU A 106 16.90 0.48 2.64
N ILE A 107 16.50 0.54 1.37
CA ILE A 107 17.43 0.68 0.23
C ILE A 107 18.17 2.02 0.30
N PHE A 108 17.45 3.10 0.57
CA PHE A 108 18.01 4.44 0.69
C PHE A 108 19.02 4.53 1.85
N ARG A 109 18.72 3.89 2.99
CA ARG A 109 19.61 3.82 4.16
C ARG A 109 20.72 2.78 4.06
N SER A 110 20.83 2.04 2.96
CA SER A 110 21.82 0.96 2.82
C SER A 110 23.29 1.42 2.88
N GLY A 111 23.56 2.73 2.78
CA GLY A 111 24.91 3.30 2.81
C GLY A 111 25.79 2.96 1.60
N SER A 112 25.27 2.20 0.63
CA SER A 112 26.00 1.76 -0.55
C SER A 112 25.82 2.74 -1.70
N ALA A 113 26.94 3.19 -2.30
CA ALA A 113 26.91 4.01 -3.50
C ALA A 113 26.36 3.22 -4.70
N GLY A 114 25.44 3.82 -5.46
CA GLY A 114 24.90 3.23 -6.68
C GLY A 114 23.55 3.81 -7.08
N VAL A 115 23.11 3.49 -8.30
CA VAL A 115 21.87 4.04 -8.91
C VAL A 115 20.59 3.71 -8.12
N HIS A 116 20.62 2.67 -7.27
CA HIS A 116 19.49 2.35 -6.40
C HIS A 116 19.19 3.42 -5.37
N VAL A 117 20.17 4.22 -4.93
CA VAL A 117 19.96 5.30 -3.95
C VAL A 117 19.08 6.42 -4.53
N PRO A 118 19.43 7.07 -5.66
CA PRO A 118 18.56 8.07 -6.25
C PRO A 118 17.21 7.50 -6.68
N LEU A 119 17.14 6.23 -7.12
CA LEU A 119 15.87 5.59 -7.45
C LEU A 119 14.99 5.39 -6.20
N ALA A 120 15.56 4.94 -5.09
CA ALA A 120 14.84 4.82 -3.82
C ALA A 120 14.37 6.19 -3.32
N TYR A 121 15.20 7.23 -3.45
CA TYR A 121 14.82 8.61 -3.14
C TYR A 121 13.61 9.06 -3.98
N LEU A 122 13.64 8.85 -5.30
CA LEU A 122 12.54 9.20 -6.19
C LEU A 122 11.25 8.46 -5.81
N THR A 123 11.34 7.16 -5.46
CA THR A 123 10.18 6.41 -4.94
C THR A 123 9.67 7.01 -3.63
N LEU A 124 10.54 7.39 -2.69
CA LEU A 124 10.12 8.02 -1.44
C LEU A 124 9.44 9.37 -1.68
N ARG A 125 9.94 10.18 -2.62
CA ARG A 125 9.33 11.45 -3.02
C ARG A 125 7.97 11.27 -3.69
N GLU A 126 7.81 10.24 -4.52
CA GLU A 126 6.51 9.90 -5.11
C GLU A 126 5.47 9.57 -4.02
N LEU A 127 5.86 8.81 -3.00
CA LEU A 127 4.98 8.47 -1.88
C LEU A 127 4.67 9.68 -0.99
N GLU A 128 5.64 10.59 -0.80
CA GLU A 128 5.41 11.85 -0.08
C GLU A 128 4.43 12.76 -0.81
N VAL A 129 4.49 12.82 -2.15
CA VAL A 129 3.49 13.57 -2.94
C VAL A 129 2.09 12.99 -2.74
N LYS A 130 1.94 11.66 -2.61
CA LYS A 130 0.67 11.04 -2.25
C LYS A 130 0.17 11.48 -0.86
N ASP A 131 1.06 11.55 0.13
CA ASP A 131 0.71 12.09 1.45
C ASP A 131 0.24 13.55 1.36
N LEU A 132 0.87 14.38 0.51
CA LEU A 132 0.44 15.76 0.28
C LEU A 132 -0.97 15.83 -0.33
N PHE A 133 -1.30 14.96 -1.29
CA PHE A 133 -2.67 14.86 -1.80
C PHE A 133 -3.66 14.51 -0.68
N THR A 134 -3.35 13.51 0.14
CA THR A 134 -4.19 13.13 1.29
C THR A 134 -4.39 14.31 2.25
N ILE A 135 -3.32 15.07 2.55
CA ILE A 135 -3.40 16.25 3.41
C ILE A 135 -4.29 17.34 2.80
N ILE A 136 -4.09 17.65 1.51
CA ILE A 136 -4.86 18.68 0.80
C ILE A 136 -6.35 18.32 0.75
N GLU A 137 -6.69 17.08 0.40
CA GLU A 137 -8.09 16.63 0.38
C GLU A 137 -8.68 16.59 1.79
N GLY A 138 -7.89 16.19 2.79
CA GLY A 138 -8.30 16.24 4.20
C GLY A 138 -8.68 17.66 4.66
N VAL A 139 -7.91 18.68 4.26
CA VAL A 139 -8.25 20.08 4.52
C VAL A 139 -9.49 20.51 3.74
N ARG A 140 -9.57 20.19 2.45
CA ARG A 140 -10.69 20.57 1.56
C ARG A 140 -12.04 20.06 2.07
N TYR A 141 -12.08 18.83 2.56
CA TYR A 141 -13.30 18.19 3.05
C TYR A 141 -13.50 18.29 4.57
N HIS A 142 -12.72 19.13 5.25
CA HIS A 142 -12.79 19.33 6.70
C HIS A 142 -12.68 18.02 7.51
N TYR A 143 -11.82 17.11 7.07
CA TYR A 143 -11.59 15.83 7.71
C TYR A 143 -10.88 16.00 9.05
N ASP A 144 -11.22 15.16 10.04
CA ASP A 144 -10.55 15.20 11.34
C ASP A 144 -9.05 14.91 11.19
N THR A 145 -8.23 15.86 11.65
CA THR A 145 -6.77 15.80 11.48
C THR A 145 -6.14 14.60 12.20
N ARG A 146 -6.74 14.12 13.30
CA ARG A 146 -6.21 12.94 14.03
C ARG A 146 -6.46 11.67 13.23
N ARG A 147 -7.64 11.53 12.63
CA ARG A 147 -7.94 10.43 11.69
C ARG A 147 -7.09 10.50 10.43
N LEU A 148 -6.91 11.70 9.87
CA LEU A 148 -6.12 11.92 8.65
C LEU A 148 -4.67 11.40 8.78
N ARG A 149 -4.06 11.54 9.96
CA ARG A 149 -2.71 11.02 10.23
C ARG A 149 -2.60 9.49 10.08
N GLY A 150 -3.69 8.76 10.34
CA GLY A 150 -3.76 7.31 10.12
C GLY A 150 -3.59 6.94 8.64
N PHE A 151 -3.98 7.83 7.74
CA PHE A 151 -3.90 7.69 6.29
C PHE A 151 -2.63 8.28 5.68
N LEU A 152 -1.58 8.56 6.49
CA LEU A 152 -0.26 8.96 5.97
C LEU A 152 0.68 7.76 5.82
N ILE A 153 1.31 7.68 4.65
CA ILE A 153 2.17 6.58 4.20
C ILE A 153 3.46 6.66 4.99
N ASN A 154 4.03 7.86 5.12
CA ASN A 154 5.19 8.11 5.95
C ASN A 154 4.82 8.05 7.46
N PRO A 155 5.35 7.07 8.23
CA PRO A 155 5.05 6.95 9.66
C PRO A 155 5.52 8.15 10.48
N GLY A 156 6.60 8.82 10.06
CA GLY A 156 7.18 9.98 10.76
C GLY A 156 6.29 11.22 10.68
N ALA A 157 5.52 11.38 9.59
CA ALA A 157 4.58 12.49 9.43
C ALA A 157 3.41 12.39 10.42
N GLY A 158 2.98 11.17 10.78
CA GLY A 158 1.95 10.95 11.81
C GLY A 158 2.42 11.23 13.24
N ALA A 159 3.72 11.03 13.53
CA ALA A 159 4.30 11.18 14.87
C ALA A 159 4.68 12.64 15.22
N ALA A 160 5.16 13.43 14.26
CA ALA A 160 5.63 14.81 14.48
C ALA A 160 4.55 15.75 15.04
N GLY A 161 3.27 15.43 14.86
CA GLY A 161 2.17 16.23 15.38
C GLY A 161 1.72 15.89 16.81
N ARG A 162 2.42 15.02 17.55
CA ARG A 162 2.16 14.80 18.99
C ARG A 162 2.81 15.85 19.89
N GLU A 163 3.75 16.62 19.38
CA GLU A 163 4.47 17.68 20.12
C GLU A 163 3.83 19.09 19.94
N GLY A 164 2.81 19.23 19.10
CA GLY A 164 2.18 20.51 18.76
C GLY A 164 1.09 21.01 19.72
N GLY A 165 1.09 20.57 20.98
CA GLY A 165 0.22 21.10 22.04
C GLY A 165 0.74 22.40 22.66
N LYS A 166 1.34 23.28 21.86
CA LYS A 166 1.66 24.65 22.27
C LYS A 166 0.77 25.58 21.47
N GLU A 167 -0.21 26.15 22.16
CA GLU A 167 -1.08 27.20 21.65
C GLU A 167 -0.23 28.29 20.98
N TRP A 168 -0.61 28.65 19.75
CA TRP A 168 -0.09 29.86 19.14
C TRP A 168 -0.59 31.06 19.96
N PRO A 169 0.31 31.94 20.46
CA PRO A 169 -0.15 33.17 21.09
C PRO A 169 -0.87 34.00 20.02
N SER A 170 -2.09 34.40 20.38
CA SER A 170 -2.95 35.36 19.67
C SER A 170 -2.26 36.70 19.43
#